data_AF-A0A7X9Q1S9-F1
#
_entry.id   AF-A0A7X9Q1S9-F1
#
_cell.length_a   1.000
_cell.length_b   1.000
_cell.length_c   1.000
_cell.angle_alpha   90.00
_cell.angle_beta   90.00
_cell.angle_gamma   90.00
#
_symmetry.space_group_name_H-M   'P 1'
#
loop_
_entity.id
_entity.type
_entity.pdbx_description
1 polymer ?
#
loop_
_entity_poly.entity_id
_entity_poly.type
_entity_poly.pdbx_seq_one_letter_code
_entity_poly.pdbx_strand_id
1 'polypeptide(L)'
;SGGLPLGHGVTEIGSGTDLAKLQLHIAEGGRLVGAAPIADGHAIAVRLNAEDAELGFAPAPGRVVLLQVPTGPGLRIDPAVSEGDSVRPGDDSTLAEVVAWGRDRDEARVRLRRALAQLPVVLEGGTTNKGFLLDLLDRDEVRRGDYDTGWLDRLAAAGETAGREHGEMAVLMAAVDAYDERQRSSRGHLFATARRGRPQVSSELGRHFELNHRGNEYAVFVRRTGRRQYRVAVDGVEIGLVFSRLGRYQSRLDVDGRSLRIVSAIQAGDHLVEVDGVPHRLSRGDGGIVRSGLPGVVVAVHVTVGDEVTANDALVTIESMKMESQILAPFTGRVRQVCIGTNVQVDSGAPLVHLEPGNARRAALGEPRCTFSPADDGAVLSVERRFAANLDTLTRLVMGYDVAALAATRVAADQAAIARELAVDSPERVAGELRLLGVFADLRALFRSERDSSDNDPAEADLSVTSPQEHLHAFLRSPGPAVEGVPPRYLQALGRALAHYGIRDLEHDEALEEALYWIMQSRQRTDVQVPVIVAVLNHWLARPAVGVGEQLRDTLDRLVAATQHDHPVIADLAREVRFEAIDRPIVDAARRDVLEMALAHLDGLVAGRGERSEHLDALIA
;
A
#
# COMPACT_ATOMS: atom_id res chain seq x y z
N SER A 1 -19.71 -49.07 -9.04
CA SER A 1 -19.49 -47.61 -9.01
C SER A 1 -19.67 -47.09 -10.43
N GLY A 2 -20.86 -46.59 -10.77
CA GLY A 2 -21.20 -46.13 -12.13
C GLY A 2 -21.74 -44.70 -12.10
N GLY A 3 -20.89 -43.75 -11.76
CA GLY A 3 -21.19 -42.32 -11.79
C GLY A 3 -20.69 -41.67 -13.08
N LEU A 4 -21.10 -40.42 -13.32
CA LEU A 4 -20.51 -39.58 -14.36
C LEU A 4 -19.00 -39.42 -14.09
N PRO A 5 -18.12 -39.71 -15.06
CA PRO A 5 -16.68 -39.66 -14.83
C PRO A 5 -16.21 -38.23 -14.52
N LEU A 6 -15.18 -38.13 -13.67
CA LEU A 6 -14.39 -36.91 -13.52
C LEU A 6 -13.83 -36.51 -14.89
N GLY A 7 -13.93 -35.24 -15.27
CA GLY A 7 -13.52 -34.78 -16.60
C GLY A 7 -14.61 -34.81 -17.69
N HIS A 8 -15.85 -35.18 -17.36
CA HIS A 8 -16.96 -35.22 -18.34
C HIS A 8 -17.15 -33.85 -19.03
N GLY A 9 -16.87 -32.73 -18.36
CA GLY A 9 -16.97 -31.39 -18.91
C GLY A 9 -16.19 -31.17 -20.20
N VAL A 10 -15.06 -31.87 -20.40
CA VAL A 10 -14.28 -31.85 -21.65
C VAL A 10 -15.09 -32.42 -22.81
N THR A 11 -15.78 -33.54 -22.59
CA THR A 11 -16.60 -34.18 -23.61
C THR A 11 -17.85 -33.36 -23.90
N GLU A 12 -18.48 -32.82 -22.85
CA GLU A 12 -19.70 -32.02 -23.00
C GLU A 12 -19.45 -30.73 -23.78
N ILE A 13 -18.39 -29.98 -23.45
CA ILE A 13 -18.08 -28.73 -24.15
C ILE A 13 -17.59 -28.97 -25.59
N GLY A 14 -16.85 -30.06 -25.83
CA GLY A 14 -16.33 -30.39 -27.16
C GLY A 14 -17.35 -30.99 -28.11
N SER A 15 -18.44 -31.57 -27.60
CA SER A 15 -19.48 -32.19 -28.42
C SER A 15 -20.83 -31.49 -28.37
N GLY A 16 -21.02 -30.53 -27.46
CA GLY A 16 -22.32 -29.92 -27.17
C GLY A 16 -23.31 -30.88 -26.49
N THR A 17 -22.84 -32.03 -26.00
CA THR A 17 -23.68 -33.07 -25.41
C THR A 17 -23.82 -32.86 -23.91
N ASP A 18 -25.03 -32.98 -23.38
CA ASP A 18 -25.29 -33.01 -21.93
C ASP A 18 -25.37 -34.47 -21.47
N LEU A 19 -24.25 -35.00 -20.96
CA LEU A 19 -24.11 -36.38 -20.52
C LEU A 19 -24.95 -36.65 -19.26
N ALA A 20 -25.11 -35.67 -18.37
CA ALA A 20 -25.98 -35.81 -17.20
C ALA A 20 -27.45 -36.00 -17.62
N LYS A 21 -27.93 -35.19 -18.58
CA LYS A 21 -29.26 -35.35 -19.17
C LYS A 21 -29.43 -36.70 -19.86
N LEU A 22 -28.43 -37.17 -20.61
CA LEU A 22 -28.47 -38.48 -21.25
C LEU A 22 -28.52 -39.63 -20.22
N GLN A 23 -27.78 -39.52 -19.12
CA GLN A 23 -27.85 -40.50 -18.03
C GLN A 23 -29.25 -40.54 -17.39
N LEU A 24 -29.87 -39.38 -17.13
CA LEU A 24 -31.24 -39.31 -16.62
C LEU A 24 -32.26 -39.92 -17.59
N HIS A 25 -32.16 -39.59 -18.88
CA HIS A 25 -33.02 -40.18 -19.93
C HIS A 25 -32.93 -41.70 -19.96
N ILE A 26 -31.72 -42.27 -19.87
CA ILE A 26 -31.53 -43.71 -19.80
C ILE A 26 -32.12 -44.29 -18.51
N ALA A 27 -31.92 -43.62 -17.37
CA ALA A 27 -32.45 -44.04 -16.08
C ALA A 27 -33.99 -44.07 -16.06
N GLU A 28 -34.65 -43.17 -16.80
CA GLU A 28 -36.11 -43.13 -17.00
C GLU A 28 -36.63 -44.21 -17.99
N GLY A 29 -35.75 -45.06 -18.52
CA GLY A 29 -36.08 -46.12 -19.48
C GLY A 29 -36.01 -45.69 -20.95
N GLY A 30 -35.55 -44.46 -21.21
CA GLY A 30 -35.25 -43.97 -22.54
C GLY A 30 -34.10 -44.73 -23.21
N ARG A 31 -34.08 -44.73 -24.55
CA ARG A 31 -32.98 -45.27 -25.34
C ARG A 31 -32.25 -44.14 -26.06
N LEU A 32 -30.93 -44.27 -26.20
CA LEU A 32 -30.14 -43.39 -27.05
C LEU A 32 -30.44 -43.74 -28.52
N VAL A 33 -30.81 -42.73 -29.31
CA VAL A 33 -31.15 -42.86 -30.73
C VAL A 33 -30.32 -41.88 -31.54
N GLY A 34 -29.87 -42.30 -32.72
CA GLY A 34 -28.99 -41.50 -33.59
C GLY A 34 -27.52 -41.91 -33.50
N ALA A 35 -26.69 -41.22 -34.27
CA ALA A 35 -25.24 -41.39 -34.25
C ALA A 35 -24.62 -40.72 -33.01
N ALA A 36 -23.44 -41.19 -32.60
CA ALA A 36 -22.68 -40.55 -31.53
C ALA A 36 -22.31 -39.10 -31.93
N PRO A 37 -22.41 -38.14 -31.00
CA PRO A 37 -21.93 -36.78 -31.21
C PRO A 37 -20.46 -36.76 -31.63
N ILE A 38 -20.12 -35.92 -32.60
CA ILE A 38 -18.74 -35.74 -33.06
C ILE A 38 -18.14 -34.60 -32.24
N ALA A 39 -16.90 -34.78 -31.78
CA ALA A 39 -16.15 -33.70 -31.16
C ALA A 39 -15.79 -32.64 -32.22
N ASP A 40 -16.13 -31.38 -31.96
CA ASP A 40 -15.74 -30.23 -32.76
C ASP A 40 -14.72 -29.42 -31.95
N GLY A 41 -13.56 -29.11 -32.54
CA GLY A 41 -12.45 -28.45 -31.85
C GLY A 41 -11.72 -29.31 -30.81
N HIS A 42 -11.16 -28.65 -29.79
CA HIS A 42 -10.37 -29.27 -28.73
C HIS A 42 -10.73 -28.67 -27.37
N ALA A 43 -10.73 -29.49 -26.32
CA ALA A 43 -10.98 -29.03 -24.96
C ALA A 43 -9.92 -29.56 -23.99
N ILE A 44 -9.50 -28.71 -23.07
CA ILE A 44 -8.52 -29.00 -22.02
C ILE A 44 -9.16 -28.65 -20.68
N ALA A 45 -9.06 -29.54 -19.71
CA ALA A 45 -9.49 -29.31 -18.34
C ALA A 45 -8.30 -29.38 -17.37
N VAL A 46 -8.36 -28.58 -16.31
CA VAL A 46 -7.50 -28.70 -15.13
C VAL A 46 -8.34 -28.70 -13.87
N ARG A 47 -7.80 -29.31 -12.81
CA ARG A 47 -8.36 -29.26 -11.47
C ARG A 47 -7.57 -28.26 -10.63
N LEU A 48 -8.25 -27.20 -10.21
CA LEU A 48 -7.74 -26.26 -9.22
C LEU A 48 -7.95 -26.88 -7.84
N ASN A 49 -6.86 -27.17 -7.12
CA ASN A 49 -6.90 -27.86 -5.83
C ASN A 49 -6.31 -27.00 -4.71
N ALA A 50 -6.76 -27.26 -3.48
CA ALA A 50 -6.18 -26.78 -2.22
C ALA A 50 -4.92 -27.60 -1.85
N GLU A 51 -3.86 -27.47 -2.66
CA GLU A 51 -2.61 -28.21 -2.55
C GLU A 51 -1.41 -27.26 -2.72
N ASP A 52 -0.32 -27.55 -2.02
CA ASP A 52 0.93 -26.80 -2.14
C ASP A 52 1.91 -27.50 -3.06
N ALA A 53 2.03 -27.01 -4.30
CA ALA A 53 2.95 -27.57 -5.29
C ALA A 53 4.44 -27.41 -4.93
N GLU A 54 4.81 -26.40 -4.13
CA GLU A 54 6.20 -26.21 -3.67
C GLU A 54 6.57 -27.20 -2.55
N LEU A 55 5.56 -27.70 -1.81
CA LEU A 55 5.67 -28.72 -0.77
C LEU A 55 5.23 -30.10 -1.26
N GLY A 56 5.52 -30.44 -2.52
CA GLY A 56 5.27 -31.77 -3.07
C GLY A 56 3.79 -32.12 -3.20
N PHE A 57 2.95 -31.12 -3.50
CA PHE A 57 1.48 -31.23 -3.56
C PHE A 57 0.86 -31.64 -2.22
N ALA A 58 1.50 -31.28 -1.10
CA ALA A 58 0.93 -31.48 0.23
C ALA A 58 -0.45 -30.82 0.31
N PRO A 59 -1.45 -31.45 0.95
CA PRO A 59 -2.75 -30.83 1.14
C PRO A 59 -2.64 -29.52 1.92
N ALA A 60 -3.28 -28.47 1.39
CA ALA A 60 -3.26 -27.13 1.96
C ALA A 60 -4.69 -26.62 2.19
N PRO A 61 -5.49 -27.30 3.04
CA PRO A 61 -6.87 -26.93 3.31
C PRO A 61 -6.97 -25.55 3.96
N GLY A 62 -8.10 -24.89 3.80
CA GLY A 62 -8.32 -23.56 4.34
C GLY A 62 -9.72 -23.04 4.04
N ARG A 63 -10.03 -21.87 4.61
CA ARG A 63 -11.29 -21.19 4.33
C ARG A 63 -11.18 -20.40 3.03
N VAL A 64 -12.10 -20.60 2.09
CA VAL A 64 -12.15 -19.83 0.85
C VAL A 64 -12.57 -18.40 1.19
N VAL A 65 -11.64 -17.45 1.09
CA VAL A 65 -11.89 -16.02 1.39
C VAL A 65 -11.94 -15.15 0.15
N LEU A 66 -11.55 -15.70 -1.00
CA LEU A 66 -11.75 -15.12 -2.31
C LEU A 66 -11.85 -16.26 -3.33
N LEU A 67 -12.89 -16.24 -4.16
CA LEU A 67 -13.00 -17.08 -5.35
C LEU A 67 -13.81 -16.34 -6.41
N GLN A 68 -13.15 -15.74 -7.40
CA GLN A 68 -13.84 -15.10 -8.52
C GLN A 68 -13.66 -15.92 -9.79
N VAL A 69 -14.75 -16.57 -10.20
CA VAL A 69 -14.78 -17.43 -11.39
C VAL A 69 -14.86 -16.57 -12.66
N PRO A 70 -13.88 -16.64 -13.57
CA PRO A 70 -13.93 -15.89 -14.82
C PRO A 70 -14.99 -16.47 -15.77
N THR A 71 -15.53 -15.62 -16.63
CA THR A 71 -16.50 -16.02 -17.67
C THR A 71 -15.98 -15.64 -19.05
N GLY A 72 -16.45 -16.33 -20.08
CA GLY A 72 -16.12 -15.99 -21.46
C GLY A 72 -16.43 -17.11 -22.45
N PRO A 73 -16.35 -16.83 -23.76
CA PRO A 73 -16.57 -17.83 -24.79
C PRO A 73 -15.61 -19.00 -24.67
N GLY A 74 -16.13 -20.23 -24.81
CA GLY A 74 -15.33 -21.46 -24.75
C GLY A 74 -14.76 -21.76 -23.36
N LEU A 75 -15.30 -21.17 -22.30
CA LEU A 75 -14.95 -21.51 -20.91
C LEU A 75 -16.15 -22.13 -20.21
N ARG A 76 -15.87 -23.19 -19.45
CA ARG A 76 -16.77 -23.79 -18.47
C ARG A 76 -15.99 -23.98 -17.19
N ILE A 77 -16.52 -23.50 -16.08
CA ILE A 77 -15.89 -23.64 -14.78
C ILE A 77 -16.94 -24.16 -13.82
N ASP A 78 -16.65 -25.31 -13.25
CA ASP A 78 -17.52 -26.02 -12.32
C ASP A 78 -16.88 -25.91 -10.93
N PRO A 79 -17.22 -24.87 -10.13
CA PRO A 79 -16.70 -24.73 -8.77
C PRO A 79 -17.28 -25.81 -7.86
N ALA A 80 -16.42 -26.48 -7.11
CA ALA A 80 -16.81 -27.44 -6.08
C ALA A 80 -17.09 -26.76 -4.72
N VAL A 81 -16.60 -25.53 -4.54
CA VAL A 81 -16.76 -24.71 -3.33
C VAL A 81 -17.16 -23.28 -3.68
N SER A 82 -17.75 -22.57 -2.72
CA SER A 82 -18.08 -21.15 -2.80
C SER A 82 -17.24 -20.31 -1.85
N GLU A 83 -17.19 -18.98 -2.07
CA GLU A 83 -16.60 -18.07 -1.09
C GLU A 83 -17.31 -18.20 0.26
N GLY A 84 -16.51 -18.36 1.32
CA GLY A 84 -16.98 -18.59 2.68
C GLY A 84 -16.95 -20.05 3.14
N ASP A 85 -16.90 -21.00 2.20
CA ASP A 85 -16.76 -22.42 2.51
C ASP A 85 -15.37 -22.73 3.08
N SER A 86 -15.25 -23.85 3.78
CA SER A 86 -13.97 -24.32 4.33
C SER A 86 -13.67 -25.71 3.80
N VAL A 87 -12.52 -25.85 3.12
CA VAL A 87 -11.96 -27.15 2.78
C VAL A 87 -11.31 -27.67 4.06
N ARG A 88 -11.78 -28.81 4.58
CA ARG A 88 -11.27 -29.38 5.84
C ARG A 88 -10.26 -30.49 5.56
N PRO A 89 -9.37 -30.78 6.53
CA PRO A 89 -8.55 -31.97 6.45
C PRO A 89 -9.42 -33.23 6.29
N GLY A 90 -9.23 -33.96 5.18
CA GLY A 90 -9.95 -35.18 4.83
C GLY A 90 -11.00 -35.04 3.73
N ASP A 91 -11.35 -33.81 3.34
CA ASP A 91 -12.25 -33.54 2.19
C ASP A 91 -11.53 -33.76 0.84
N ASP A 92 -12.26 -33.70 -0.28
CA ASP A 92 -11.64 -33.58 -1.61
C ASP A 92 -10.96 -32.21 -1.72
N SER A 93 -9.71 -32.17 -2.19
CA SER A 93 -8.94 -30.92 -2.35
C SER A 93 -9.45 -30.04 -3.49
N THR A 94 -10.36 -30.53 -4.33
CA THR A 94 -10.87 -29.81 -5.51
C THR A 94 -11.62 -28.54 -5.11
N LEU A 95 -11.15 -27.41 -5.61
CA LEU A 95 -11.83 -26.12 -5.53
C LEU A 95 -12.71 -25.88 -6.75
N ALA A 96 -12.20 -26.21 -7.94
CA ALA A 96 -12.93 -26.08 -9.20
C ALA A 96 -12.34 -26.96 -10.30
N GLU A 97 -13.19 -27.41 -11.22
CA GLU A 97 -12.77 -27.89 -12.53
C GLU A 97 -12.85 -26.72 -13.52
N VAL A 98 -11.73 -26.41 -14.20
CA VAL A 98 -11.64 -25.32 -15.18
C VAL A 98 -11.42 -25.93 -16.55
N VAL A 99 -12.41 -25.78 -17.43
CA VAL A 99 -12.40 -26.34 -18.79
C VAL A 99 -12.39 -25.22 -19.82
N ALA A 100 -11.47 -25.31 -20.77
CA ALA A 100 -11.45 -24.42 -21.93
C ALA A 100 -11.54 -25.23 -23.22
N TRP A 101 -12.42 -24.79 -24.10
CA TRP A 101 -12.57 -25.26 -25.47
C TRP A 101 -11.92 -24.28 -26.44
N GLY A 102 -11.43 -24.73 -27.58
CA GLY A 102 -10.94 -23.91 -28.70
C GLY A 102 -11.02 -24.66 -30.03
N ARG A 103 -10.81 -23.95 -31.16
CA ARG A 103 -10.81 -24.58 -32.49
C ARG A 103 -9.70 -25.61 -32.65
N ASP A 104 -8.60 -25.40 -31.94
CA ASP A 104 -7.48 -26.30 -31.82
C ASP A 104 -6.96 -26.34 -30.38
N ARG A 105 -5.98 -27.21 -30.14
CA ARG A 105 -5.39 -27.42 -28.82
C ARG A 105 -4.68 -26.18 -28.28
N ASP A 106 -4.04 -25.40 -29.13
CA ASP A 106 -3.32 -24.20 -28.71
C ASP A 106 -4.27 -23.09 -28.30
N GLU A 107 -5.38 -22.90 -29.03
CA GLU A 107 -6.42 -21.96 -28.66
C GLU A 107 -7.05 -22.34 -27.31
N ALA A 108 -7.39 -23.62 -27.11
CA ALA A 108 -7.91 -24.12 -25.84
C ALA A 108 -6.92 -23.87 -24.69
N ARG A 109 -5.63 -24.17 -24.89
CA ARG A 109 -4.55 -23.98 -23.91
C ARG A 109 -4.36 -22.51 -23.53
N VAL A 110 -4.25 -21.61 -24.50
CA VAL A 110 -4.06 -20.18 -24.25
C VAL A 110 -5.29 -19.59 -23.56
N ARG A 111 -6.49 -20.03 -23.94
CA ARG A 111 -7.75 -19.64 -23.28
C ARG A 111 -7.80 -20.14 -21.83
N LEU A 112 -7.42 -21.39 -21.58
CA LEU A 112 -7.35 -21.96 -20.24
C LEU A 112 -6.36 -21.20 -19.35
N ARG A 113 -5.16 -20.94 -19.87
CA ARG A 113 -4.12 -20.18 -19.16
C ARG A 113 -4.62 -18.79 -18.77
N ARG A 114 -5.27 -18.08 -19.70
CA ARG A 114 -5.86 -16.77 -19.43
C ARG A 114 -6.94 -16.85 -18.36
N ALA A 115 -7.81 -17.86 -18.41
CA ALA A 115 -8.86 -18.05 -17.40
C ALA A 115 -8.25 -18.27 -16.02
N LEU A 116 -7.28 -19.19 -15.88
CA LEU A 116 -6.59 -19.43 -14.61
C LEU A 116 -5.91 -18.16 -14.08
N ALA A 117 -5.19 -17.42 -14.94
CA ALA A 117 -4.56 -16.17 -14.54
C ALA A 117 -5.61 -15.16 -14.04
N GLN A 118 -6.79 -15.11 -14.68
CA GLN A 118 -7.88 -14.21 -14.32
C GLN A 118 -8.76 -14.69 -13.15
N LEU A 119 -8.49 -15.86 -12.58
CA LEU A 119 -9.23 -16.46 -11.48
C LEU A 119 -8.49 -16.19 -10.14
N PRO A 120 -8.76 -15.08 -9.44
CA PRO A 120 -8.19 -14.85 -8.13
C PRO A 120 -8.84 -15.81 -7.12
N VAL A 121 -7.99 -16.53 -6.39
CA VAL A 121 -8.36 -17.48 -5.36
C VAL A 121 -7.46 -17.28 -4.15
N VAL A 122 -8.05 -17.19 -2.96
CA VAL A 122 -7.31 -17.09 -1.69
C VAL A 122 -7.97 -18.02 -0.69
N LEU A 123 -7.17 -18.91 -0.11
CA LEU A 123 -7.56 -19.77 1.00
C LEU A 123 -6.90 -19.25 2.28
N GLU A 124 -7.66 -18.79 3.25
CA GLU A 124 -7.13 -18.45 4.57
C GLU A 124 -6.64 -19.72 5.28
N GLY A 125 -5.34 -19.78 5.59
CA GLY A 125 -4.67 -20.92 6.21
C GLY A 125 -4.11 -21.96 5.23
N GLY A 126 -4.34 -21.79 3.92
CA GLY A 126 -3.97 -22.75 2.88
C GLY A 126 -3.45 -22.09 1.59
N THR A 127 -3.18 -22.90 0.57
CA THR A 127 -2.72 -22.44 -0.76
C THR A 127 -3.33 -23.31 -1.86
N THR A 128 -3.00 -23.00 -3.12
CA THR A 128 -3.54 -23.73 -4.28
C THR A 128 -2.46 -24.14 -5.27
N ASN A 129 -2.76 -25.16 -6.08
CA ASN A 129 -1.90 -25.60 -7.18
C ASN A 129 -1.94 -24.66 -8.41
N LYS A 130 -2.63 -23.52 -8.34
CA LYS A 130 -2.87 -22.61 -9.48
C LYS A 130 -1.58 -22.18 -10.19
N GLY A 131 -0.54 -21.85 -9.44
CA GLY A 131 0.75 -21.43 -10.00
C GLY A 131 1.37 -22.51 -10.87
N PHE A 132 1.47 -23.70 -10.28
CA PHE A 132 1.94 -24.90 -10.99
C PHE A 132 1.14 -25.16 -12.26
N LEU A 133 -0.20 -25.02 -12.25
CA LEU A 133 -1.03 -25.20 -13.44
C LEU A 133 -0.71 -24.17 -14.54
N LEU A 134 -0.49 -22.91 -14.18
CA LEU A 134 -0.15 -21.85 -15.15
C LEU A 134 1.18 -22.14 -15.84
N ASP A 135 2.19 -22.53 -15.07
CA ASP A 135 3.50 -22.87 -15.61
C ASP A 135 3.47 -24.15 -16.44
N LEU A 136 2.73 -25.16 -15.98
CA LEU A 136 2.52 -26.41 -16.70
C LEU A 136 1.96 -26.14 -18.10
N LEU A 137 1.01 -25.21 -18.23
CA LEU A 137 0.42 -24.85 -19.52
C LEU A 137 1.40 -24.15 -20.46
N ASP A 138 2.47 -23.55 -19.96
CA ASP A 138 3.49 -22.87 -20.78
C ASP A 138 4.71 -23.74 -21.12
N ARG A 139 4.85 -24.90 -20.49
CA ARG A 139 5.94 -25.86 -20.78
C ARG A 139 5.91 -26.36 -22.23
N ASP A 140 7.10 -26.48 -22.79
CA ASP A 140 7.32 -26.85 -24.19
C ASP A 140 6.82 -28.27 -24.50
N GLU A 141 6.98 -29.21 -23.57
CA GLU A 141 6.47 -30.58 -23.62
C GLU A 141 4.94 -30.58 -23.66
N VAL A 142 4.31 -29.79 -22.79
CA VAL A 142 2.85 -29.63 -22.76
C VAL A 142 2.35 -28.97 -24.03
N ARG A 143 3.05 -27.96 -24.57
CA ARG A 143 2.69 -27.32 -25.84
C ARG A 143 2.73 -28.30 -27.01
N ARG A 144 3.77 -29.14 -27.09
CA ARG A 144 3.94 -30.14 -28.15
C ARG A 144 3.08 -31.39 -27.97
N GLY A 145 2.61 -31.67 -26.75
CA GLY A 145 1.90 -32.92 -26.43
C GLY A 145 2.86 -34.10 -26.21
N ASP A 146 4.12 -33.82 -25.86
CA ASP A 146 5.18 -34.82 -25.70
C ASP A 146 5.40 -35.15 -24.22
N TYR A 147 4.46 -35.90 -23.64
CA TYR A 147 4.50 -36.32 -22.25
C TYR A 147 3.83 -37.69 -22.06
N ASP A 148 4.23 -38.39 -21.01
CA ASP A 148 3.64 -39.66 -20.58
C ASP A 148 3.12 -39.59 -19.13
N THR A 149 2.51 -40.66 -18.65
CA THR A 149 1.88 -40.69 -17.32
C THR A 149 2.87 -40.56 -16.16
N GLY A 150 4.16 -40.84 -16.36
CA GLY A 150 5.20 -40.69 -15.35
C GLY A 150 6.05 -39.42 -15.54
N TRP A 151 5.73 -38.59 -16.54
CA TRP A 151 6.52 -37.38 -16.85
C TRP A 151 6.50 -36.40 -15.68
N LEU A 152 5.34 -36.21 -15.04
CA LEU A 152 5.23 -35.26 -13.93
C LEU A 152 6.02 -35.70 -12.69
N ASP A 153 6.04 -37.00 -12.39
CA ASP A 153 6.84 -37.55 -11.28
C ASP A 153 8.33 -37.34 -11.52
N ARG A 154 8.79 -37.55 -12.76
CA ARG A 154 10.18 -37.27 -13.15
C ARG A 154 10.50 -35.79 -13.05
N LEU A 155 9.55 -34.94 -13.42
CA LEU A 155 9.70 -33.50 -13.34
C LEU A 155 9.81 -33.00 -11.89
N ALA A 156 8.95 -33.51 -11.01
CA ALA A 156 8.99 -33.21 -9.58
C ALA A 156 10.30 -33.72 -8.96
N ALA A 157 10.75 -34.93 -9.31
CA ALA A 157 12.01 -35.50 -8.84
C ALA A 157 13.25 -34.71 -9.31
N ALA A 158 13.17 -34.06 -10.48
CA ALA A 158 14.23 -33.19 -10.99
C ALA A 158 14.33 -31.84 -10.24
N GLY A 159 13.37 -31.52 -9.37
CA GLY A 159 13.34 -30.27 -8.62
C GLY A 159 13.09 -29.04 -9.51
N GLU A 160 12.53 -29.23 -10.71
CA GLU A 160 12.19 -28.11 -11.58
C GLU A 160 10.91 -27.41 -11.11
N THR A 161 11.07 -26.44 -10.21
CA THR A 161 9.99 -25.56 -9.76
C THR A 161 9.60 -24.54 -10.83
N ALA A 162 8.32 -24.25 -10.82
CA ALA A 162 7.60 -23.52 -11.84
C ALA A 162 7.52 -22.01 -11.47
N GLY A 163 7.42 -21.11 -12.48
CA GLY A 163 7.09 -19.69 -12.29
C GLY A 163 8.24 -18.84 -11.78
N ARG A 164 9.04 -18.25 -12.67
CA ARG A 164 10.20 -17.40 -12.32
C ARG A 164 9.93 -15.90 -12.46
N GLU A 165 8.92 -15.56 -13.24
CA GLU A 165 8.64 -14.17 -13.59
C GLU A 165 8.11 -13.43 -12.36
N HIS A 166 8.45 -12.14 -12.24
CA HIS A 166 7.92 -11.24 -11.22
C HIS A 166 8.32 -11.51 -9.75
N GLY A 167 9.29 -12.39 -9.49
CA GLY A 167 9.77 -12.64 -8.13
C GLY A 167 10.24 -11.38 -7.42
N GLU A 168 10.88 -10.45 -8.14
CA GLU A 168 11.30 -9.15 -7.63
C GLU A 168 10.10 -8.30 -7.17
N MET A 169 8.98 -8.36 -7.91
CA MET A 169 7.76 -7.62 -7.59
C MET A 169 7.05 -8.24 -6.39
N ALA A 170 7.12 -9.57 -6.25
CA ALA A 170 6.60 -10.27 -5.09
C ALA A 170 7.35 -9.91 -3.80
N VAL A 171 8.68 -9.79 -3.87
CA VAL A 171 9.52 -9.28 -2.75
C VAL A 171 9.12 -7.86 -2.37
N LEU A 172 8.97 -6.97 -3.35
CA LEU A 172 8.56 -5.58 -3.11
C LEU A 172 7.17 -5.49 -2.47
N MET A 173 6.22 -6.29 -2.96
CA MET A 173 4.86 -6.32 -2.41
C MET A 173 4.82 -6.90 -0.99
N ALA A 174 5.53 -8.01 -0.72
CA ALA A 174 5.61 -8.56 0.62
C ALA A 174 6.22 -7.56 1.62
N ALA A 175 7.21 -6.76 1.18
CA ALA A 175 7.76 -5.69 1.98
C ALA A 175 6.72 -4.60 2.32
N VAL A 176 5.88 -4.21 1.35
CA VAL A 176 4.76 -3.27 1.58
C VAL A 176 3.74 -3.86 2.55
N ASP A 177 3.34 -5.13 2.37
CA ASP A 177 2.40 -5.80 3.26
C ASP A 177 2.95 -5.91 4.71
N ALA A 178 4.24 -6.22 4.87
CA ALA A 178 4.91 -6.26 6.17
C ALA A 178 4.97 -4.88 6.84
N TYR A 179 5.24 -3.82 6.05
CA TYR A 179 5.20 -2.45 6.53
C TYR A 179 3.80 -2.05 7.02
N ASP A 180 2.76 -2.34 6.22
CA ASP A 180 1.39 -1.99 6.57
C ASP A 180 0.91 -2.72 7.82
N GLU A 181 1.28 -3.99 8.02
CA GLU A 181 1.00 -4.73 9.25
C GLU A 181 1.65 -4.09 10.48
N ARG A 182 2.93 -3.71 10.36
CA ARG A 182 3.66 -3.01 11.43
C ARG A 182 3.06 -1.63 11.71
N GLN A 183 2.57 -0.95 10.69
CA GLN A 183 1.89 0.34 10.84
C GLN A 183 0.54 0.20 11.54
N ARG A 184 -0.29 -0.79 11.17
CA ARG A 184 -1.55 -1.08 11.89
C ARG A 184 -1.30 -1.31 13.38
N SER A 185 -0.25 -2.04 13.72
CA SER A 185 0.16 -2.25 15.12
C SER A 185 0.57 -0.94 15.82
N SER A 186 1.31 -0.08 15.12
CA SER A 186 1.76 1.23 15.63
C SER A 186 0.58 2.19 15.85
N ARG A 187 -0.40 2.16 14.94
CA ARG A 187 -1.66 2.89 15.05
C ARG A 187 -2.49 2.40 16.24
N GLY A 188 -2.64 1.09 16.39
CA GLY A 188 -3.29 0.50 17.57
C GLY A 188 -2.63 0.92 18.89
N HIS A 189 -1.30 1.01 18.93
CA HIS A 189 -0.57 1.51 20.09
C HIS A 189 -0.86 2.98 20.41
N LEU A 190 -0.95 3.85 19.39
CA LEU A 190 -1.36 5.25 19.57
C LEU A 190 -2.73 5.34 20.25
N PHE A 191 -3.74 4.66 19.73
CA PHE A 191 -5.09 4.73 20.30
C PHE A 191 -5.17 4.09 21.69
N ALA A 192 -4.44 2.99 21.93
CA ALA A 192 -4.37 2.36 23.25
C ALA A 192 -3.75 3.29 24.31
N THR A 193 -2.70 4.04 23.95
CA THR A 193 -2.04 5.00 24.85
C THR A 193 -2.83 6.31 24.98
N ALA A 194 -3.53 6.74 23.93
CA ALA A 194 -4.45 7.88 23.96
C ALA A 194 -5.59 7.67 24.96
N ARG A 195 -6.20 6.47 24.98
CA ARG A 195 -7.21 6.07 25.99
C ARG A 195 -6.69 6.14 27.43
N ARG A 196 -5.38 6.04 27.63
CA ARG A 196 -4.70 6.22 28.93
C ARG A 196 -4.27 7.67 29.22
N GLY A 197 -4.65 8.60 28.35
CA GLY A 197 -4.40 10.04 28.49
C GLY A 197 -3.04 10.52 27.97
N ARG A 198 -2.20 9.65 27.40
CA ARG A 198 -0.88 10.00 26.87
C ARG A 198 -0.66 9.36 25.49
N PRO A 199 -1.19 9.95 24.39
CA PRO A 199 -1.00 9.41 23.06
C PRO A 199 0.49 9.36 22.68
N GLN A 200 0.96 8.20 22.22
CA GLN A 200 2.36 7.99 21.83
C GLN A 200 2.46 7.47 20.40
N VAL A 201 3.41 8.01 19.64
CA VAL A 201 3.82 7.52 18.32
C VAL A 201 5.34 7.36 18.28
N SER A 202 5.81 6.40 17.48
CA SER A 202 7.24 6.12 17.31
C SER A 202 7.89 7.16 16.40
N SER A 203 9.08 7.62 16.79
CA SER A 203 9.90 8.53 15.98
C SER A 203 10.66 7.84 14.84
N GLU A 204 10.62 6.50 14.77
CA GLU A 204 11.28 5.74 13.72
C GLU A 204 10.65 5.98 12.35
N LEU A 205 11.45 6.47 11.40
CA LEU A 205 11.08 6.61 9.99
C LEU A 205 11.36 5.32 9.22
N GLY A 206 10.36 4.83 8.50
CA GLY A 206 10.48 3.57 7.78
C GLY A 206 10.72 2.36 8.68
N ARG A 207 10.85 1.18 8.09
CA ARG A 207 11.03 -0.09 8.81
C ARG A 207 11.93 -1.04 8.04
N HIS A 208 12.78 -1.77 8.76
CA HIS A 208 13.57 -2.86 8.21
C HIS A 208 12.82 -4.18 8.34
N PHE A 209 12.89 -5.01 7.31
CA PHE A 209 12.40 -6.38 7.34
C PHE A 209 13.42 -7.31 6.69
N GLU A 210 13.43 -8.55 7.14
CA GLU A 210 14.12 -9.64 6.48
C GLU A 210 13.04 -10.51 5.83
N LEU A 211 13.16 -10.72 4.53
CA LEU A 211 12.25 -11.57 3.75
C LEU A 211 13.05 -12.71 3.15
N ASN A 212 12.49 -13.92 3.20
CA ASN A 212 13.01 -15.05 2.46
C ASN A 212 12.09 -15.36 1.28
N HIS A 213 12.67 -15.52 0.11
CA HIS A 213 11.98 -15.98 -1.09
C HIS A 213 12.87 -16.99 -1.80
N ARG A 214 12.39 -18.23 -1.89
CA ARG A 214 13.07 -19.36 -2.55
C ARG A 214 14.50 -19.60 -2.05
N GLY A 215 14.65 -19.57 -0.72
CA GLY A 215 15.95 -19.77 -0.05
C GLY A 215 16.87 -18.55 -0.07
N ASN A 216 16.53 -17.50 -0.83
CA ASN A 216 17.26 -16.25 -0.85
C ASN A 216 16.73 -15.28 0.19
N GLU A 217 17.64 -14.63 0.90
CA GLU A 217 17.30 -13.63 1.90
C GLU A 217 17.43 -12.21 1.33
N TYR A 218 16.48 -11.36 1.69
CA TYR A 218 16.39 -9.97 1.25
C TYR A 218 16.23 -9.10 2.49
N ALA A 219 17.26 -8.31 2.80
CA ALA A 219 17.14 -7.22 3.74
C ALA A 219 16.48 -6.05 3.02
N VAL A 220 15.29 -5.66 3.48
CA VAL A 220 14.50 -4.61 2.85
C VAL A 220 14.23 -3.48 3.85
N PHE A 221 14.27 -2.24 3.38
CA PHE A 221 13.90 -1.06 4.16
C PHE A 221 12.77 -0.32 3.46
N VAL A 222 11.62 -0.20 4.12
CA VAL A 222 10.38 0.33 3.55
C VAL A 222 10.04 1.67 4.19
N ARG A 223 9.73 2.66 3.37
CA ARG A 223 9.22 3.98 3.77
C ARG A 223 7.93 4.28 3.06
N ARG A 224 6.89 4.70 3.79
CA ARG A 224 5.67 5.22 3.17
C ARG A 224 5.78 6.73 3.03
N THR A 225 6.05 7.15 1.81
CA THR A 225 6.35 8.55 1.48
C THR A 225 5.11 9.37 1.14
N GLY A 226 3.95 8.73 0.98
CA GLY A 226 2.65 9.37 0.83
C GLY A 226 1.53 8.36 0.99
N ARG A 227 0.26 8.78 0.83
CA ARG A 227 -0.91 7.93 1.04
C ARG A 227 -0.87 6.61 0.24
N ARG A 228 -0.34 6.64 -0.98
CA ARG A 228 -0.19 5.47 -1.85
C ARG A 228 1.24 5.22 -2.29
N GLN A 229 2.20 6.03 -1.84
CA GLN A 229 3.57 5.93 -2.31
C GLN A 229 4.48 5.29 -1.27
N TYR A 230 5.25 4.32 -1.75
CA TYR A 230 6.25 3.63 -0.98
C TYR A 230 7.61 3.78 -1.66
N ARG A 231 8.65 3.81 -0.84
CA ARG A 231 10.04 3.64 -1.27
C ARG A 231 10.55 2.41 -0.58
N VAL A 232 10.99 1.42 -1.35
CA VAL A 232 11.53 0.16 -0.83
C VAL A 232 12.99 0.09 -1.27
N ALA A 233 13.90 0.05 -0.29
CA ALA A 233 15.30 -0.19 -0.53
C ALA A 233 15.60 -1.68 -0.32
N VAL A 234 16.12 -2.35 -1.34
CA VAL A 234 16.55 -3.75 -1.29
C VAL A 234 17.98 -3.80 -1.82
N ASP A 235 18.90 -4.40 -1.06
CA ASP A 235 20.34 -4.47 -1.42
C ASP A 235 20.97 -3.11 -1.75
N GLY A 236 20.51 -2.04 -1.11
CA GLY A 236 20.97 -0.68 -1.35
C GLY A 236 20.38 -0.01 -2.60
N VAL A 237 19.54 -0.69 -3.38
CA VAL A 237 18.78 -0.12 -4.49
C VAL A 237 17.42 0.35 -3.99
N GLU A 238 17.11 1.63 -4.19
CA GLU A 238 15.82 2.20 -3.80
C GLU A 238 14.84 2.26 -4.97
N ILE A 239 13.67 1.67 -4.78
CA ILE A 239 12.61 1.56 -5.79
C ILE A 239 11.37 2.31 -5.30
N GLY A 240 10.81 3.15 -6.17
CA GLY A 240 9.54 3.86 -5.93
C GLY A 240 8.35 3.02 -6.38
N LEU A 241 7.34 2.90 -5.52
CA LEU A 241 6.13 2.13 -5.77
C LEU A 241 4.90 3.01 -5.56
N VAL A 242 3.90 2.88 -6.43
CA VAL A 242 2.54 3.37 -6.15
C VAL A 242 1.63 2.17 -5.93
N PHE A 243 1.01 2.11 -4.76
CA PHE A 243 0.17 1.02 -4.32
C PHE A 243 -1.29 1.47 -4.25
N SER A 244 -2.17 0.78 -4.97
CA SER A 244 -3.61 1.03 -4.96
C SER A 244 -4.35 -0.24 -4.55
N ARG A 245 -4.94 -0.24 -3.35
CA ARG A 245 -5.79 -1.34 -2.89
C ARG A 245 -7.16 -1.28 -3.59
N LEU A 246 -7.59 -2.40 -4.18
CA LEU A 246 -8.86 -2.55 -4.90
C LEU A 246 -9.89 -3.34 -4.08
N GLY A 247 -9.41 -4.21 -3.18
CA GLY A 247 -10.20 -4.97 -2.24
C GLY A 247 -9.33 -5.49 -1.09
N ARG A 248 -9.86 -6.40 -0.28
CA ARG A 248 -9.13 -6.96 0.87
C ARG A 248 -7.81 -7.62 0.44
N TYR A 249 -7.86 -8.45 -0.61
CA TYR A 249 -6.73 -9.21 -1.12
C TYR A 249 -6.18 -8.67 -2.45
N GLN A 250 -6.97 -7.87 -3.17
CA GLN A 250 -6.64 -7.40 -4.52
C GLN A 250 -6.07 -5.99 -4.48
N SER A 251 -4.98 -5.79 -5.21
CA SER A 251 -4.34 -4.48 -5.35
C SER A 251 -3.68 -4.33 -6.71
N ARG A 252 -3.22 -3.11 -6.98
CA ARG A 252 -2.44 -2.74 -8.16
C ARG A 252 -1.14 -2.11 -7.70
N LEU A 253 -0.04 -2.61 -8.23
CA LEU A 253 1.31 -2.15 -7.92
C LEU A 253 1.92 -1.52 -9.17
N ASP A 254 2.20 -0.22 -9.10
CA ASP A 254 2.87 0.51 -10.16
C ASP A 254 4.35 0.68 -9.82
N VAL A 255 5.22 0.19 -10.73
CA VAL A 255 6.68 0.24 -10.61
C VAL A 255 7.26 0.62 -11.97
N ASP A 256 8.02 1.72 -12.03
CA ASP A 256 8.66 2.23 -13.26
C ASP A 256 7.69 2.34 -14.46
N GLY A 257 6.47 2.83 -14.22
CA GLY A 257 5.43 2.99 -15.24
C GLY A 257 4.76 1.68 -15.68
N ARG A 258 5.22 0.52 -15.19
CA ARG A 258 4.54 -0.77 -15.33
C ARG A 258 3.53 -0.93 -14.22
N SER A 259 2.43 -1.59 -14.53
CA SER A 259 1.28 -1.66 -13.66
C SER A 259 0.78 -3.08 -13.56
N LEU A 260 0.99 -3.69 -12.40
CA LEU A 260 0.83 -5.12 -12.17
C LEU A 260 -0.37 -5.37 -11.27
N ARG A 261 -1.16 -6.40 -11.57
CA ARG A 261 -2.24 -6.85 -10.69
C ARG A 261 -1.65 -7.75 -9.62
N ILE A 262 -2.02 -7.47 -8.38
CA ILE A 262 -1.58 -8.21 -7.21
C ILE A 262 -2.78 -8.86 -6.53
N VAL A 263 -2.62 -10.12 -6.14
CA VAL A 263 -3.45 -10.76 -5.12
C VAL A 263 -2.54 -11.16 -3.98
N SER A 264 -2.70 -10.58 -2.79
CA SER A 264 -1.86 -10.92 -1.64
C SER A 264 -2.66 -11.26 -0.39
N ALA A 265 -2.11 -12.21 0.38
CA ALA A 265 -2.63 -12.59 1.68
C ALA A 265 -1.45 -12.86 2.63
N ILE A 266 -1.58 -12.39 3.87
CA ILE A 266 -0.64 -12.68 4.95
C ILE A 266 -1.24 -13.84 5.75
N GLN A 267 -0.48 -14.91 5.92
CA GLN A 267 -0.91 -16.13 6.59
C GLN A 267 0.17 -16.61 7.54
N ALA A 268 -0.06 -16.45 8.84
CA ALA A 268 0.73 -17.05 9.91
C ALA A 268 2.27 -16.89 9.78
N GLY A 269 2.72 -15.72 9.29
CA GLY A 269 4.13 -15.37 9.09
C GLY A 269 4.60 -15.40 7.63
N ASP A 270 3.84 -16.06 6.76
CA ASP A 270 4.07 -16.10 5.31
C ASP A 270 3.25 -15.03 4.59
N HIS A 271 3.78 -14.57 3.47
CA HIS A 271 3.16 -13.69 2.50
C HIS A 271 2.97 -14.51 1.21
N LEU A 272 1.72 -14.82 0.89
CA LEU A 272 1.35 -15.36 -0.42
C LEU A 272 1.04 -14.18 -1.33
N VAL A 273 1.84 -14.01 -2.38
CA VAL A 273 1.73 -12.91 -3.33
C VAL A 273 1.63 -13.45 -4.74
N GLU A 274 0.51 -13.21 -5.39
CA GLU A 274 0.32 -13.45 -6.82
C GLU A 274 0.56 -12.15 -7.60
N VAL A 275 1.48 -12.19 -8.57
CA VAL A 275 1.77 -11.07 -9.48
C VAL A 275 1.35 -11.45 -10.89
N ASP A 276 0.35 -10.78 -11.43
CA ASP A 276 -0.21 -11.02 -12.77
C ASP A 276 -0.61 -12.48 -13.06
N GLY A 277 -0.94 -13.25 -12.02
CA GLY A 277 -1.28 -14.67 -12.13
C GLY A 277 -0.22 -15.61 -11.56
N VAL A 278 1.02 -15.15 -11.39
CA VAL A 278 2.16 -15.97 -10.94
C VAL A 278 2.25 -15.89 -9.41
N PRO A 279 2.04 -17.01 -8.67
CA PRO A 279 2.12 -17.00 -7.21
C PRO A 279 3.55 -17.13 -6.72
N HIS A 280 3.80 -16.48 -5.58
CA HIS A 280 5.05 -16.53 -4.85
C HIS A 280 4.76 -16.64 -3.36
N ARG A 281 5.51 -17.50 -2.67
CA ARG A 281 5.52 -17.58 -1.21
C ARG A 281 6.76 -16.89 -0.67
N LEU A 282 6.57 -15.97 0.27
CA LEU A 282 7.65 -15.30 0.98
C LEU A 282 7.43 -15.50 2.47
N SER A 283 8.49 -15.78 3.23
CA SER A 283 8.42 -15.84 4.69
C SER A 283 9.16 -14.66 5.29
N ARG A 284 8.71 -14.20 6.46
CA ARG A 284 9.47 -13.23 7.25
C ARG A 284 10.62 -13.94 7.96
N GLY A 285 11.79 -13.33 7.96
CA GLY A 285 12.91 -13.73 8.80
C GLY A 285 12.57 -13.49 10.27
N ASP A 286 11.79 -14.39 10.88
CA ASP A 286 11.39 -14.32 12.30
C ASP A 286 12.52 -14.85 13.21
N GLY A 287 13.77 -14.42 12.95
CA GLY A 287 14.93 -14.79 13.76
C GLY A 287 15.19 -16.31 13.85
N GLY A 288 14.75 -17.07 12.85
CA GLY A 288 14.96 -18.52 12.74
C GLY A 288 13.84 -19.42 13.27
N ILE A 289 12.65 -18.88 13.56
CA ILE A 289 11.48 -19.71 13.91
C ILE A 289 10.94 -20.42 12.66
N VAL A 290 11.04 -21.75 12.65
CA VAL A 290 10.39 -22.66 11.70
C VAL A 290 8.95 -22.89 12.14
N ARG A 291 8.00 -22.61 11.25
CA ARG A 291 6.56 -22.74 11.47
C ARG A 291 5.99 -23.88 10.63
N SER A 292 4.81 -24.35 11.00
CA SER A 292 4.08 -25.37 10.23
C SER A 292 3.60 -24.80 8.91
N GLY A 293 3.94 -25.40 7.77
CA GLY A 293 3.40 -24.98 6.46
C GLY A 293 1.98 -25.48 6.19
N LEU A 294 1.47 -26.41 7.02
CA LEU A 294 0.19 -27.09 6.85
C LEU A 294 -0.47 -27.37 8.21
N PRO A 295 -1.82 -27.41 8.28
CA PRO A 295 -2.51 -27.89 9.47
C PRO A 295 -2.48 -29.43 9.53
N GLY A 296 -2.35 -30.02 10.71
CA GLY A 296 -2.28 -31.48 10.88
C GLY A 296 -1.93 -31.93 12.30
N VAL A 297 -1.65 -33.22 12.47
CA VAL A 297 -1.18 -33.80 13.74
C VAL A 297 0.32 -34.03 13.66
N VAL A 298 1.08 -33.55 14.65
CA VAL A 298 2.52 -33.83 14.73
C VAL A 298 2.72 -35.30 15.10
N VAL A 299 3.17 -36.13 14.17
CA VAL A 299 3.42 -37.56 14.42
C VAL A 299 4.83 -37.83 14.94
N ALA A 300 5.80 -36.99 14.56
CA ALA A 300 7.18 -37.11 15.03
C ALA A 300 7.86 -35.75 15.12
N VAL A 301 8.71 -35.58 16.15
CA VAL A 301 9.70 -34.50 16.23
C VAL A 301 11.07 -35.17 16.19
N HIS A 302 11.87 -34.84 15.20
CA HIS A 302 13.14 -35.51 14.89
C HIS A 302 14.36 -34.86 15.56
N VAL A 303 14.16 -33.72 16.21
CA VAL A 303 15.24 -32.90 16.79
C VAL A 303 14.96 -32.52 18.24
N THR A 304 16.02 -32.24 18.98
CA THR A 304 16.01 -31.79 20.36
C THR A 304 16.75 -30.47 20.53
N VAL A 305 16.46 -29.74 21.62
CA VAL A 305 17.14 -28.47 21.90
C VAL A 305 18.64 -28.69 22.06
N GLY A 306 19.42 -27.96 21.29
CA GLY A 306 20.87 -28.01 21.26
C GLY A 306 21.45 -28.76 20.07
N ASP A 307 20.65 -29.49 19.30
CA ASP A 307 21.10 -30.23 18.11
C ASP A 307 21.59 -29.30 17.02
N GLU A 308 22.65 -29.70 16.30
CA GLU A 308 23.06 -29.07 15.05
C GLU A 308 22.32 -29.75 13.91
N VAL A 309 21.64 -28.95 13.09
CA VAL A 309 20.91 -29.39 11.91
C VAL A 309 21.53 -28.76 10.68
N THR A 310 21.58 -29.50 9.59
CA THR A 310 21.94 -29.00 8.26
C THR A 310 20.68 -28.60 7.49
N ALA A 311 20.82 -27.70 6.53
CA ALA A 311 19.71 -27.35 5.63
C ALA A 311 19.13 -28.62 4.99
N ASN A 312 17.81 -28.72 4.97
CA ASN A 312 17.00 -29.85 4.53
C ASN A 312 16.94 -31.07 5.48
N ASP A 313 17.53 -31.01 6.68
CA ASP A 313 17.30 -32.07 7.67
C ASP A 313 15.86 -32.05 8.16
N ALA A 314 15.27 -33.23 8.37
CA ALA A 314 13.92 -33.34 8.89
C ALA A 314 13.85 -32.84 10.34
N LEU A 315 12.94 -31.90 10.61
CA LEU A 315 12.72 -31.36 11.95
C LEU A 315 11.48 -31.99 12.60
N VAL A 316 10.37 -32.02 11.88
CA VAL A 316 9.06 -32.47 12.36
C VAL A 316 8.34 -33.19 11.23
N THR A 317 7.66 -34.31 11.50
CA THR A 317 6.71 -34.91 10.57
C THR A 317 5.29 -34.61 11.03
N ILE A 318 4.47 -34.12 10.11
CA ILE A 318 3.08 -33.79 10.33
C ILE A 318 2.23 -34.71 9.45
N GLU A 319 1.25 -35.37 10.05
CA GLU A 319 0.21 -36.08 9.32
C GLU A 319 -0.96 -35.13 9.06
N SER A 320 -1.29 -34.96 7.78
CA SER A 320 -2.48 -34.23 7.35
C SER A 320 -3.15 -35.01 6.23
N MET A 321 -4.47 -35.21 6.34
CA MET A 321 -5.25 -35.92 5.32
C MET A 321 -4.72 -37.32 4.95
N LYS A 322 -4.24 -38.09 5.96
CA LYS A 322 -3.63 -39.42 5.80
C LYS A 322 -2.31 -39.44 5.00
N MET A 323 -1.72 -38.27 4.79
CA MET A 323 -0.40 -38.08 4.19
C MET A 323 0.57 -37.57 5.26
N GLU A 324 1.75 -38.17 5.31
CA GLU A 324 2.84 -37.69 6.14
C GLU A 324 3.70 -36.70 5.34
N SER A 325 3.91 -35.50 5.87
CA SER A 325 4.78 -34.48 5.29
C SER A 325 5.87 -34.09 6.27
N GLN A 326 7.10 -34.04 5.79
CA GLN A 326 8.26 -33.63 6.59
C GLN A 326 8.45 -32.12 6.49
N ILE A 327 8.56 -31.46 7.64
CA ILE A 327 9.01 -30.08 7.74
C ILE A 327 10.53 -30.10 7.90
N LEU A 328 11.21 -29.54 6.91
CA LEU A 328 12.67 -29.57 6.82
C LEU A 328 13.31 -28.29 7.37
N ALA A 329 14.57 -28.38 7.79
CA ALA A 329 15.34 -27.25 8.26
C ALA A 329 15.63 -26.28 7.10
N PRO A 330 15.22 -25.01 7.19
CA PRO A 330 15.43 -24.04 6.10
C PRO A 330 16.90 -23.61 5.94
N PHE A 331 17.73 -23.85 6.97
CA PHE A 331 19.16 -23.53 6.95
C PHE A 331 19.92 -24.35 7.99
N THR A 332 21.24 -24.47 7.79
CA THR A 332 22.14 -25.06 8.78
C THR A 332 22.24 -24.18 10.02
N GLY A 333 21.97 -24.74 11.19
CA GLY A 333 21.93 -24.01 12.44
C GLY A 333 21.81 -24.92 13.65
N ARG A 334 21.66 -24.32 14.82
CA ARG A 334 21.46 -25.03 16.07
C ARG A 334 20.03 -24.88 16.54
N VAL A 335 19.41 -25.95 16.99
CA VAL A 335 18.06 -25.91 17.57
C VAL A 335 18.10 -25.17 18.91
N ARG A 336 17.55 -23.97 18.94
CA ARG A 336 17.44 -23.14 20.15
C ARG A 336 16.26 -23.55 21.02
N GLN A 337 15.14 -23.87 20.40
CA GLN A 337 13.92 -24.23 21.09
C GLN A 337 13.08 -25.17 20.22
N VAL A 338 12.45 -26.18 20.82
CA VAL A 338 11.37 -26.95 20.19
C VAL A 338 10.06 -26.43 20.79
N CYS A 339 9.17 -25.89 19.96
CA CYS A 339 7.95 -25.20 20.37
C CYS A 339 6.73 -26.14 20.43
N ILE A 340 6.87 -27.39 19.97
CA ILE A 340 5.77 -28.34 19.79
C ILE A 340 6.11 -29.74 20.32
N GLY A 341 5.09 -30.54 20.62
CA GLY A 341 5.21 -31.95 21.03
C GLY A 341 4.55 -32.91 20.03
N THR A 342 4.83 -34.21 20.17
CA THR A 342 4.16 -35.26 19.39
C THR A 342 2.70 -35.43 19.81
N ASN A 343 1.87 -35.93 18.89
CA ASN A 343 0.42 -36.08 19.02
C ASN A 343 -0.35 -34.78 19.31
N VAL A 344 0.21 -33.62 18.90
CA VAL A 344 -0.44 -32.32 19.04
C VAL A 344 -1.03 -31.89 17.70
N GLN A 345 -2.28 -31.44 17.72
CA GLN A 345 -2.91 -30.78 16.58
C GLN A 345 -2.29 -29.39 16.39
N VAL A 346 -1.84 -29.10 15.18
CA VAL A 346 -1.28 -27.80 14.79
C VAL A 346 -2.06 -27.20 13.64
N ASP A 347 -2.23 -25.89 13.69
CA ASP A 347 -2.73 -25.10 12.57
C ASP A 347 -1.57 -24.64 11.67
N SER A 348 -1.91 -24.21 10.46
CA SER A 348 -0.95 -23.56 9.55
C SER A 348 -0.31 -22.34 10.21
N GLY A 349 1.02 -22.29 10.13
CA GLY A 349 1.96 -21.33 10.71
C GLY A 349 2.12 -21.33 12.24
N ALA A 350 1.62 -22.37 12.92
CA ALA A 350 1.99 -22.65 14.31
C ALA A 350 3.53 -22.81 14.42
N PRO A 351 4.19 -22.20 15.43
CA PRO A 351 5.63 -22.35 15.60
C PRO A 351 6.00 -23.78 15.98
N LEU A 352 6.98 -24.37 15.28
CA LEU A 352 7.43 -25.75 15.49
C LEU A 352 8.79 -25.80 16.18
N VAL A 353 9.79 -25.14 15.60
CA VAL A 353 11.18 -25.19 16.07
C VAL A 353 11.83 -23.83 15.86
N HIS A 354 12.56 -23.31 16.84
CA HIS A 354 13.40 -22.12 16.70
C HIS A 354 14.84 -22.56 16.46
N LEU A 355 15.41 -22.18 15.32
CA LEU A 355 16.81 -22.37 14.96
C LEU A 355 17.61 -21.09 15.17
N GLU A 356 18.80 -21.20 15.72
CA GLU A 356 19.84 -20.17 15.68
C GLU A 356 20.79 -20.46 14.51
N PRO A 357 21.06 -19.50 13.61
CA PRO A 357 22.02 -19.71 12.52
C PRO A 357 23.42 -20.02 13.04
N GLY A 358 24.08 -21.03 12.47
CA GLY A 358 25.52 -21.22 12.69
C GLY A 358 26.31 -20.13 11.95
N ASN A 359 27.48 -19.74 12.46
CA ASN A 359 28.36 -18.69 11.89
C ASN A 359 28.88 -18.96 10.45
N ALA A 360 28.40 -20.01 9.78
CA ALA A 360 28.69 -20.27 8.38
C ALA A 360 27.72 -19.47 7.49
N ARG A 361 28.25 -18.54 6.68
CA ARG A 361 27.50 -17.98 5.54
C ARG A 361 26.87 -19.14 4.76
N ARG A 362 25.53 -19.09 4.58
CA ARG A 362 24.76 -20.05 3.79
C ARG A 362 25.51 -20.38 2.50
N ALA A 363 25.91 -21.65 2.34
CA ALA A 363 26.22 -22.18 1.03
C ALA A 363 24.89 -22.25 0.27
N ALA A 364 24.70 -21.36 -0.70
CA ALA A 364 23.51 -21.30 -1.53
C ALA A 364 23.40 -22.60 -2.34
N LEU A 365 22.48 -23.47 -1.94
CA LEU A 365 21.87 -24.47 -2.82
C LEU A 365 20.56 -23.93 -3.44
N GLY A 366 20.40 -22.61 -3.48
CA GLY A 366 19.15 -21.94 -3.85
C GLY A 366 19.08 -21.48 -5.30
N GLU A 367 17.85 -21.29 -5.78
CA GLU A 367 17.51 -20.65 -7.05
C GLU A 367 18.21 -19.27 -7.21
N PRO A 368 18.42 -18.77 -8.44
CA PRO A 368 19.01 -17.45 -8.65
C PRO A 368 18.21 -16.36 -7.92
N ARG A 369 18.92 -15.54 -7.15
CA ARG A 369 18.37 -14.41 -6.41
C ARG A 369 17.78 -13.37 -7.37
N CYS A 370 16.66 -12.76 -6.99
CA CYS A 370 16.02 -11.68 -7.75
C CYS A 370 16.98 -10.48 -7.89
N THR A 371 16.96 -9.83 -9.06
CA THR A 371 17.75 -8.62 -9.31
C THR A 371 16.86 -7.39 -9.26
N PHE A 372 17.35 -6.35 -8.57
CA PHE A 372 16.66 -5.07 -8.43
C PHE A 372 17.45 -4.02 -9.19
N SER A 373 16.76 -3.24 -10.02
CA SER A 373 17.36 -2.13 -10.74
C SER A 373 16.79 -0.81 -10.21
N PRO A 374 17.60 0.24 -10.12
CA PRO A 374 17.08 1.57 -9.83
C PRO A 374 16.10 1.96 -10.94
N ALA A 375 15.13 2.80 -10.61
CA ALA A 375 14.22 3.38 -11.58
C ALA A 375 15.03 4.05 -12.70
N ASP A 376 14.59 3.89 -13.94
CA ASP A 376 15.15 4.63 -15.07
C ASP A 376 14.66 6.09 -14.98
N ASP A 377 15.39 6.90 -14.19
CA ASP A 377 15.16 8.35 -14.05
C ASP A 377 15.49 9.12 -15.35
N GLY A 378 15.69 8.43 -16.48
CA GLY A 378 16.12 8.98 -17.77
C GLY A 378 15.16 9.98 -18.43
N ALA A 379 13.94 10.12 -17.94
CA ALA A 379 13.04 11.17 -18.39
C ALA A 379 13.38 12.50 -17.69
N VAL A 380 14.09 13.38 -18.38
CA VAL A 380 14.29 14.77 -17.93
C VAL A 380 12.90 15.42 -17.76
N LEU A 381 12.47 15.59 -16.51
CA LEU A 381 11.24 16.30 -16.19
C LEU A 381 11.36 17.77 -16.63
N SER A 382 10.26 18.34 -17.12
CA SER A 382 10.19 19.79 -17.32
C SER A 382 10.39 20.51 -15.98
N VAL A 383 10.82 21.77 -16.04
CA VAL A 383 11.04 22.64 -14.87
C VAL A 383 9.80 22.68 -13.98
N GLU A 384 8.61 22.81 -14.59
CA GLU A 384 7.33 22.86 -13.89
C GLU A 384 6.98 21.54 -13.21
N ARG A 385 7.20 20.40 -13.90
CA ARG A 385 6.92 19.07 -13.33
C ARG A 385 7.85 18.75 -12.17
N ARG A 386 9.13 19.12 -12.29
CA ARG A 386 10.12 18.94 -11.24
C ARG A 386 9.81 19.81 -10.02
N PHE A 387 9.44 21.08 -10.24
CA PHE A 387 8.97 21.99 -9.20
C PHE A 387 7.75 21.43 -8.46
N ALA A 388 6.74 20.96 -9.19
CA ALA A 388 5.54 20.36 -8.61
C ALA A 388 5.85 19.10 -7.79
N ALA A 389 6.72 18.22 -8.30
CA ALA A 389 7.15 17.00 -7.60
C ALA A 389 7.93 17.29 -6.30
N ASN A 390 8.78 18.33 -6.32
CA ASN A 390 9.51 18.78 -5.14
C ASN A 390 8.55 19.32 -4.07
N LEU A 391 7.60 20.19 -4.42
CA LEU A 391 6.61 20.69 -3.46
C LEU A 391 5.69 19.60 -2.91
N ASP A 392 5.29 18.65 -3.74
CA ASP A 392 4.50 17.50 -3.31
C ASP A 392 5.29 16.63 -2.31
N THR A 393 6.59 16.43 -2.53
CA THR A 393 7.48 15.76 -1.56
C THR A 393 7.59 16.53 -0.24
N LEU A 394 7.77 17.86 -0.30
CA LEU A 394 7.84 18.71 0.90
C LEU A 394 6.48 18.78 1.63
N THR A 395 5.38 18.75 0.90
CA THR A 395 4.02 18.68 1.48
C THR A 395 3.83 17.37 2.22
N ARG A 396 4.29 16.25 1.66
CA ARG A 396 4.24 14.93 2.33
C ARG A 396 5.09 14.87 3.60
N LEU A 397 6.25 15.54 3.61
CA LEU A 397 7.04 15.73 4.83
C LEU A 397 6.24 16.47 5.90
N VAL A 398 5.57 17.56 5.53
CA VAL A 398 4.72 18.34 6.44
C VAL A 398 3.54 17.51 6.94
N MET A 399 2.96 16.66 6.10
CA MET A 399 1.90 15.71 6.48
C MET A 399 2.41 14.52 7.32
N GLY A 400 3.70 14.45 7.65
CA GLY A 400 4.25 13.44 8.56
C GLY A 400 4.70 12.13 7.91
N TYR A 401 4.57 11.97 6.59
CA TYR A 401 5.03 10.77 5.88
C TYR A 401 6.56 10.59 5.97
N ASP A 402 7.05 9.38 5.64
CA ASP A 402 8.45 8.92 5.81
C ASP A 402 9.45 9.54 4.81
N VAL A 403 9.45 10.86 4.66
CA VAL A 403 10.45 11.60 3.88
C VAL A 403 11.71 11.78 4.73
N ALA A 404 12.86 11.24 4.34
CA ALA A 404 14.11 11.36 5.11
C ALA A 404 14.58 12.83 5.20
N ALA A 405 15.16 13.24 6.33
CA ALA A 405 15.60 14.62 6.53
C ALA A 405 16.63 15.09 5.49
N LEU A 406 17.62 14.25 5.16
CA LEU A 406 18.61 14.55 4.12
C LEU A 406 17.97 14.72 2.74
N ALA A 407 16.96 13.90 2.43
CA ALA A 407 16.20 14.01 1.19
C ALA A 407 15.39 15.31 1.16
N ALA A 408 14.71 15.65 2.26
CA ALA A 408 13.98 16.91 2.39
C ALA A 408 14.88 18.13 2.18
N THR A 409 16.07 18.16 2.78
CA THR A 409 17.03 19.26 2.58
C THR A 409 17.46 19.40 1.12
N ARG A 410 17.78 18.28 0.45
CA ARG A 410 18.15 18.28 -0.98
C ARG A 410 17.00 18.79 -1.85
N VAL A 411 15.79 18.28 -1.62
CA VAL A 411 14.57 18.68 -2.35
C VAL A 411 14.26 20.16 -2.12
N ALA A 412 14.38 20.67 -0.89
CA ALA A 412 14.15 22.08 -0.59
C ALA A 412 15.17 23.01 -1.28
N ALA A 413 16.44 22.62 -1.32
CA ALA A 413 17.48 23.37 -2.03
C ALA A 413 17.22 23.39 -3.55
N ASP A 414 16.87 22.25 -4.13
CA ASP A 414 16.50 22.13 -5.53
C ASP A 414 15.26 22.96 -5.87
N GLN A 415 14.25 22.89 -4.99
CA GLN A 415 13.03 23.66 -5.10
C GLN A 415 13.32 25.17 -5.15
N ALA A 416 14.15 25.69 -4.24
CA ALA A 416 14.52 27.11 -4.23
C ALA A 416 15.36 27.53 -5.46
N ALA A 417 16.08 26.60 -6.10
CA ALA A 417 16.77 26.85 -7.36
C ALA A 417 15.77 26.98 -8.51
N ILE A 418 14.92 25.97 -8.69
CA ILE A 418 13.93 25.91 -9.77
C ILE A 418 12.90 27.05 -9.68
N ALA A 419 12.51 27.42 -8.46
CA ALA A 419 11.55 28.49 -8.23
C ALA A 419 11.99 29.84 -8.82
N ARG A 420 13.31 30.08 -8.94
CA ARG A 420 13.87 31.29 -9.57
C ARG A 420 13.75 31.30 -11.08
N GLU A 421 13.61 30.14 -11.72
CA GLU A 421 13.43 29.99 -13.16
C GLU A 421 11.97 30.19 -13.59
N LEU A 422 11.02 29.95 -12.69
CA LEU A 422 9.59 30.16 -12.95
C LEU A 422 9.21 31.65 -12.93
N ALA A 423 8.17 31.97 -13.71
CA ALA A 423 7.50 33.27 -13.64
C ALA A 423 6.94 33.49 -12.24
N VAL A 424 6.97 34.74 -11.78
CA VAL A 424 6.55 35.10 -10.42
C VAL A 424 5.09 34.69 -10.17
N ASP A 425 4.23 34.84 -11.18
CA ASP A 425 2.81 34.53 -11.14
C ASP A 425 2.47 33.16 -11.77
N SER A 426 3.46 32.26 -11.92
CA SER A 426 3.20 30.90 -12.42
C SER A 426 2.13 30.22 -11.54
N PRO A 427 1.04 29.70 -12.13
CA PRO A 427 0.00 28.99 -11.39
C PRO A 427 0.55 27.81 -10.59
N GLU A 428 1.51 27.07 -11.16
CA GLU A 428 2.17 25.93 -10.52
C GLU A 428 2.94 26.37 -9.28
N ARG A 429 3.66 27.49 -9.37
CA ARG A 429 4.35 28.11 -8.24
C ARG A 429 3.37 28.50 -7.14
N VAL A 430 2.44 29.38 -7.48
CA VAL A 430 1.56 30.01 -6.48
C VAL A 430 0.67 28.97 -5.82
N ALA A 431 0.01 28.09 -6.59
CA ALA A 431 -0.86 27.07 -6.03
C ALA A 431 -0.09 26.02 -5.23
N GLY A 432 1.13 25.67 -5.66
CA GLY A 432 1.97 24.70 -4.96
C GLY A 432 2.48 25.23 -3.62
N GLU A 433 3.06 26.44 -3.59
CA GLU A 433 3.61 27.03 -2.38
C GLU A 433 2.51 27.36 -1.35
N LEU A 434 1.38 27.92 -1.80
CA LEU A 434 0.24 28.17 -0.92
C LEU A 434 -0.33 26.88 -0.33
N ARG A 435 -0.37 25.79 -1.10
CA ARG A 435 -0.79 24.48 -0.59
C ARG A 435 0.13 24.00 0.52
N LEU A 436 1.44 24.07 0.33
CA LEU A 436 2.42 23.66 1.33
C LEU A 436 2.28 24.48 2.62
N LEU A 437 2.20 25.81 2.51
CA LEU A 437 2.01 26.71 3.65
C LEU A 437 0.69 26.46 4.36
N GLY A 438 -0.40 26.27 3.61
CA GLY A 438 -1.73 25.98 4.14
C GLY A 438 -1.79 24.67 4.91
N VAL A 439 -1.21 23.59 4.36
CA VAL A 439 -1.12 22.28 5.03
C VAL A 439 -0.34 22.41 6.35
N PHE A 440 0.78 23.14 6.34
CA PHE A 440 1.55 23.36 7.56
C PHE A 440 0.75 24.14 8.61
N ALA A 441 0.09 25.22 8.22
CA ALA A 441 -0.75 26.03 9.11
C ALA A 441 -1.89 25.21 9.73
N ASP A 442 -2.61 24.43 8.92
CA ASP A 442 -3.73 23.61 9.39
C ASP A 442 -3.28 22.53 10.38
N LEU A 443 -2.12 21.90 10.14
CA LEU A 443 -1.57 20.91 11.06
C LEU A 443 -1.05 21.53 12.36
N ARG A 444 -0.35 22.67 12.28
CA ARG A 444 0.16 23.36 13.48
C ARG A 444 -0.96 23.89 14.36
N ALA A 445 -2.06 24.34 13.76
CA ALA A 445 -3.21 24.84 14.50
C ALA A 445 -3.78 23.82 15.52
N LEU A 446 -3.61 22.51 15.27
CA LEU A 446 -4.08 21.43 16.14
C LEU A 446 -3.23 21.21 17.40
N PHE A 447 -1.98 21.65 17.39
CA PHE A 447 -1.00 21.37 18.45
C PHE A 447 -0.65 22.56 19.32
N ARG A 448 -1.34 23.69 19.13
CA ARG A 448 -1.13 24.90 19.91
C ARG A 448 -1.33 24.59 21.40
N SER A 449 -0.36 25.02 22.21
CA SER A 449 -0.39 24.86 23.66
C SER A 449 -1.23 25.92 24.37
N GLU A 450 -1.61 26.99 23.66
CA GLU A 450 -2.32 28.13 24.22
C GLU A 450 -3.84 28.00 24.14
N ARG A 451 -4.49 28.74 25.05
CA ARG A 451 -5.94 28.94 25.08
C ARG A 451 -6.29 29.95 23.99
N ASP A 452 -7.41 29.76 23.28
CA ASP A 452 -7.92 30.78 22.36
C ASP A 452 -8.26 32.04 23.19
N SER A 453 -7.39 33.05 23.17
CA SER A 453 -7.64 34.37 23.77
C SER A 453 -8.41 35.30 22.84
N SER A 454 -8.82 34.80 21.66
CA SER A 454 -9.52 35.57 20.63
C SER A 454 -11.03 35.66 20.82
N ASP A 455 -11.57 35.15 21.94
CA ASP A 455 -12.95 35.47 22.28
C ASP A 455 -13.01 36.97 22.57
N ASN A 456 -13.49 37.75 21.59
CA ASN A 456 -13.82 39.17 21.74
C ASN A 456 -14.92 39.40 22.81
N ASP A 457 -15.48 38.31 23.36
CA ASP A 457 -16.30 38.32 24.54
C ASP A 457 -15.47 37.85 25.76
N PRO A 458 -15.04 38.76 26.64
CA PRO A 458 -14.29 38.40 27.86
C PRO A 458 -15.07 37.44 28.78
N ALA A 459 -16.37 37.24 28.58
CA ALA A 459 -17.16 36.25 29.31
C ALA A 459 -16.98 34.80 28.82
N GLU A 460 -16.60 34.56 27.55
CA GLU A 460 -16.33 33.21 27.01
C GLU A 460 -14.86 32.79 27.16
N ALA A 461 -13.93 33.76 27.12
CA ALA A 461 -12.50 33.52 27.35
C ALA A 461 -12.20 32.90 28.74
N ASP A 462 -13.00 33.25 29.76
CA ASP A 462 -12.90 32.68 31.12
C ASP A 462 -13.48 31.24 31.23
N LEU A 463 -14.24 30.77 30.24
CA LEU A 463 -14.86 29.43 30.23
C LEU A 463 -14.04 28.37 29.46
N SER A 464 -13.10 28.78 28.60
CA SER A 464 -12.25 27.89 27.81
C SER A 464 -11.03 27.38 28.60
N VAL A 465 -11.22 26.31 29.39
CA VAL A 465 -10.17 25.73 30.27
C VAL A 465 -9.13 24.90 29.50
N THR A 466 -9.39 24.52 28.24
CA THR A 466 -8.67 23.45 27.51
C THR A 466 -7.94 23.98 26.25
N SER A 467 -6.72 23.53 26.00
CA SER A 467 -5.93 23.89 24.81
C SER A 467 -6.30 23.06 23.56
N PRO A 468 -6.03 23.54 22.33
CA PRO A 468 -6.18 22.76 21.10
C PRO A 468 -5.49 21.38 21.15
N GLN A 469 -4.31 21.29 21.76
CA GLN A 469 -3.62 20.02 21.93
C GLN A 469 -4.42 19.06 22.83
N GLU A 470 -5.04 19.55 23.91
CA GLU A 470 -5.86 18.74 24.80
C GLU A 470 -7.17 18.30 24.13
N HIS A 471 -7.76 19.13 23.26
CA HIS A 471 -8.88 18.72 22.41
C HIS A 471 -8.49 17.59 21.45
N LEU A 472 -7.29 17.62 20.84
CA LEU A 472 -6.80 16.50 20.03
C LEU A 472 -6.69 15.23 20.87
N HIS A 473 -6.12 15.34 22.07
CA HIS A 473 -5.95 14.20 22.97
C HIS A 473 -7.30 13.62 23.40
N ALA A 474 -8.31 14.46 23.65
CA ALA A 474 -9.66 14.03 23.93
C ALA A 474 -10.28 13.31 22.72
N PHE A 475 -10.12 13.86 21.52
CA PHE A 475 -10.57 13.25 20.27
C PHE A 475 -9.94 11.88 20.03
N LEU A 476 -8.63 11.73 20.24
CA LEU A 476 -7.91 10.47 20.05
C LEU A 476 -8.36 9.35 21.01
N ARG A 477 -9.05 9.64 22.12
CA ARG A 477 -9.58 8.60 23.03
C ARG A 477 -10.73 7.84 22.40
N SER A 478 -11.58 8.55 21.66
CA SER A 478 -12.79 8.03 21.01
C SER A 478 -13.12 8.88 19.79
N PRO A 479 -12.44 8.70 18.64
CA PRO A 479 -12.67 9.50 17.45
C PRO A 479 -14.09 9.31 16.94
N GLY A 480 -14.72 10.39 16.48
CA GLY A 480 -16.10 10.37 15.98
C GLY A 480 -16.62 11.76 15.63
N PRO A 481 -17.85 11.86 15.10
CA PRO A 481 -18.45 13.14 14.71
C PRO A 481 -18.79 14.05 15.90
N ALA A 482 -18.97 13.48 17.09
CA ALA A 482 -19.21 14.22 18.31
C ALA A 482 -18.34 13.63 19.43
N VAL A 483 -17.47 14.46 20.00
CA VAL A 483 -16.62 14.09 21.14
C VAL A 483 -16.85 15.09 22.27
N GLU A 484 -17.16 14.58 23.45
CA GLU A 484 -17.38 15.39 24.65
C GLU A 484 -16.14 16.24 24.97
N GLY A 485 -16.35 17.53 25.24
CA GLY A 485 -15.26 18.46 25.56
C GLY A 485 -14.43 18.93 24.34
N VAL A 486 -14.85 18.62 23.11
CA VAL A 486 -14.22 19.12 21.88
C VAL A 486 -15.16 20.13 21.19
N PRO A 487 -14.78 21.42 21.11
CA PRO A 487 -15.69 22.45 20.59
C PRO A 487 -15.83 22.38 19.05
N PRO A 488 -16.96 22.83 18.48
CA PRO A 488 -17.20 22.79 17.03
C PRO A 488 -16.11 23.50 16.20
N ARG A 489 -15.57 24.62 16.72
CA ARG A 489 -14.46 25.35 16.07
C ARG A 489 -13.21 24.48 15.90
N TYR A 490 -12.91 23.63 16.89
CA TYR A 490 -11.79 22.70 16.85
C TYR A 490 -12.06 21.57 15.85
N LEU A 491 -13.27 21.02 15.82
CA LEU A 491 -13.66 20.00 14.83
C LEU A 491 -13.56 20.53 13.39
N GLN A 492 -13.87 21.81 13.15
CA GLN A 492 -13.66 22.43 11.84
C GLN A 492 -12.17 22.53 11.48
N ALA A 493 -11.30 22.93 12.43
CA ALA A 493 -9.86 22.97 12.21
C ALA A 493 -9.29 21.57 11.95
N LEU A 494 -9.71 20.57 12.73
CA LEU A 494 -9.36 19.17 12.55
C LEU A 494 -9.85 18.66 11.19
N GLY A 495 -11.09 19.00 10.78
CA GLY A 495 -11.64 18.66 9.47
C GLY A 495 -10.81 19.23 8.31
N ARG A 496 -10.33 20.48 8.41
CA ARG A 496 -9.42 21.06 7.40
C ARG A 496 -8.10 20.29 7.32
N ALA A 497 -7.50 19.97 8.47
CA ALA A 497 -6.27 19.18 8.51
C ALA A 497 -6.46 17.77 7.94
N LEU A 498 -7.57 17.11 8.28
CA LEU A 498 -7.95 15.78 7.82
C LEU A 498 -8.26 15.74 6.30
N ALA A 499 -8.79 16.83 5.74
CA ALA A 499 -9.04 16.95 4.30
C ALA A 499 -7.76 16.78 3.47
N HIS A 500 -6.60 17.17 3.99
CA HIS A 500 -5.30 16.95 3.32
C HIS A 500 -4.96 15.46 3.17
N TYR A 501 -5.46 14.60 4.06
CA TYR A 501 -5.33 13.14 3.99
C TYR A 501 -6.46 12.48 3.16
N GLY A 502 -7.42 13.27 2.70
CA GLY A 502 -8.57 12.84 1.92
C GLY A 502 -9.73 12.28 2.76
N ILE A 503 -9.80 12.67 4.04
CA ILE A 503 -10.91 12.37 4.95
C ILE A 503 -11.92 13.52 4.89
N ARG A 504 -13.22 13.20 4.74
CA ARG A 504 -14.28 14.19 4.50
C ARG A 504 -15.32 14.27 5.61
N ASP A 505 -15.47 13.20 6.37
CA ASP A 505 -16.32 13.10 7.55
C ASP A 505 -15.49 12.58 8.73
N LEU A 506 -16.12 12.54 9.90
CA LEU A 506 -15.49 12.10 11.14
C LEU A 506 -16.06 10.76 11.59
N GLU A 507 -16.59 9.94 10.68
CA GLU A 507 -16.99 8.58 11.03
C GLU A 507 -15.76 7.77 11.44
N HIS A 508 -15.92 6.94 12.47
CA HIS A 508 -14.80 6.18 13.02
C HIS A 508 -14.49 4.97 12.14
N ASP A 509 -13.55 5.13 11.23
CA ASP A 509 -13.03 4.07 10.35
C ASP A 509 -11.49 4.00 10.37
N GLU A 510 -10.94 3.01 9.68
CA GLU A 510 -9.48 2.83 9.59
C GLU A 510 -8.77 4.01 8.91
N ALA A 511 -9.45 4.72 8.00
CA ALA A 511 -8.87 5.82 7.24
C ALA A 511 -8.70 7.07 8.11
N LEU A 512 -9.69 7.38 8.95
CA LEU A 512 -9.61 8.42 9.97
C LEU A 512 -8.51 8.10 10.98
N GLU A 513 -8.46 6.86 11.49
CA GLU A 513 -7.39 6.45 12.39
C GLU A 513 -5.99 6.63 11.78
N GLU A 514 -5.84 6.27 10.50
CA GLU A 514 -4.58 6.41 9.77
C GLU A 514 -4.17 7.87 9.60
N ALA A 515 -5.11 8.74 9.22
CA ALA A 515 -4.84 10.17 9.10
C ALA A 515 -4.42 10.79 10.44
N LEU A 516 -5.09 10.43 11.53
CA LEU A 516 -4.73 10.87 12.89
C LEU A 516 -3.33 10.40 13.30
N TYR A 517 -2.95 9.17 12.94
CA TYR A 517 -1.59 8.68 13.16
C TYR A 517 -0.54 9.55 12.44
N TRP A 518 -0.77 9.88 11.16
CA TRP A 518 0.14 10.74 10.40
C TRP A 518 0.18 12.19 10.90
N ILE A 519 -0.95 12.73 11.38
CA ILE A 519 -1.00 14.03 12.06
C ILE A 519 -0.10 14.02 13.31
N MET A 520 -0.17 12.96 14.12
CA MET A 520 0.71 12.79 15.28
C MET A 520 2.18 12.64 14.89
N GLN A 521 2.48 11.93 13.78
CA GLN A 521 3.85 11.86 13.24
C GLN A 521 4.34 13.23 12.76
N SER A 522 3.51 14.02 12.08
CA SER A 522 3.84 15.38 11.63
C SER A 522 4.29 16.26 12.80
N ARG A 523 3.67 16.13 13.98
CA ARG A 523 4.07 16.85 15.20
C ARG A 523 5.53 16.61 15.58
N GLN A 524 6.00 15.37 15.52
CA GLN A 524 7.35 15.02 15.95
C GLN A 524 8.44 15.54 15.01
N ARG A 525 8.07 16.01 13.82
CA ARG A 525 9.02 16.32 12.73
C ARG A 525 9.17 17.81 12.45
N THR A 526 8.73 18.65 13.38
CA THR A 526 8.66 20.10 13.21
C THR A 526 10.02 20.73 12.92
N ASP A 527 11.10 20.25 13.53
CA ASP A 527 12.46 20.76 13.32
C ASP A 527 12.95 20.63 11.87
N VAL A 528 12.47 19.61 11.15
CA VAL A 528 12.79 19.42 9.71
C VAL A 528 11.83 20.22 8.82
N GLN A 529 10.63 20.54 9.30
CA GLN A 529 9.62 21.28 8.56
C GLN A 529 9.88 22.79 8.59
N VAL A 530 10.31 23.35 9.73
CA VAL A 530 10.51 24.81 9.90
C VAL A 530 11.45 25.41 8.84
N PRO A 531 12.65 24.85 8.56
CA PRO A 531 13.53 25.39 7.53
C PRO A 531 12.91 25.41 6.13
N VAL A 532 12.06 24.42 5.82
CA VAL A 532 11.34 24.34 4.53
C VAL A 532 10.34 25.48 4.41
N ILE A 533 9.53 25.71 5.46
CA ILE A 533 8.53 26.79 5.47
C ILE A 533 9.21 28.16 5.41
N VAL A 534 10.29 28.36 6.17
CA VAL A 534 11.10 29.58 6.13
C VAL A 534 11.67 29.83 4.73
N ALA A 535 12.19 28.81 4.05
CA ALA A 535 12.71 28.94 2.69
C ALA A 535 11.62 29.39 1.69
N VAL A 536 10.41 28.85 1.81
CA VAL A 536 9.27 29.25 0.96
C VAL A 536 8.83 30.69 1.25
N LEU A 537 8.71 31.08 2.52
CA LEU A 537 8.35 32.47 2.88
C LEU A 537 9.39 33.48 2.39
N ASN A 538 10.68 33.18 2.56
CA ASN A 538 11.75 34.03 2.02
C ASN A 538 11.69 34.13 0.50
N HIS A 539 11.31 33.05 -0.19
CA HIS A 539 11.09 33.10 -1.64
C HIS A 539 9.92 34.01 -2.02
N TRP A 540 8.83 33.99 -1.26
CA TRP A 540 7.71 34.93 -1.42
C TRP A 540 8.11 36.39 -1.18
N LEU A 541 8.91 36.68 -0.14
CA LEU A 541 9.44 38.02 0.12
C LEU A 541 10.28 38.55 -1.04
N ALA A 542 11.16 37.70 -1.59
CA ALA A 542 12.04 38.10 -2.67
C ALA A 542 11.31 38.30 -4.01
N ARG A 543 10.21 37.57 -4.23
CA ARG A 543 9.46 37.54 -5.51
C ARG A 543 7.95 37.46 -5.26
N PRO A 544 7.29 38.54 -4.81
CA PRO A 544 5.86 38.54 -4.51
C PRO A 544 5.02 38.41 -5.78
N ALA A 545 4.05 37.49 -5.79
CA ALA A 545 3.12 37.31 -6.91
C ALA A 545 1.98 38.33 -6.89
N VAL A 546 1.61 38.83 -8.05
CA VAL A 546 0.57 39.85 -8.24
C VAL A 546 -0.80 39.17 -8.40
N GLY A 547 -1.85 39.74 -7.81
CA GLY A 547 -3.23 39.31 -8.06
C GLY A 547 -3.75 38.12 -7.23
N VAL A 548 -2.99 37.65 -6.23
CA VAL A 548 -3.41 36.55 -5.32
C VAL A 548 -3.64 37.00 -3.87
N GLY A 549 -3.94 38.28 -3.68
CA GLY A 549 -3.98 38.93 -2.36
C GLY A 549 -4.90 38.26 -1.34
N GLU A 550 -6.10 37.81 -1.71
CA GLU A 550 -7.06 37.23 -0.75
C GLU A 550 -6.63 35.83 -0.28
N GLN A 551 -6.36 34.90 -1.20
CA GLN A 551 -5.94 33.54 -0.85
C GLN A 551 -4.59 33.53 -0.11
N LEU A 552 -3.67 34.41 -0.51
CA LEU A 552 -2.39 34.58 0.19
C LEU A 552 -2.62 35.14 1.60
N ARG A 553 -3.45 36.18 1.76
CA ARG A 553 -3.80 36.75 3.08
C ARG A 553 -4.37 35.69 4.02
N ASP A 554 -5.37 34.93 3.57
CA ASP A 554 -6.01 33.88 4.38
C ASP A 554 -5.03 32.79 4.81
N THR A 555 -4.06 32.46 3.95
CA THR A 555 -3.04 31.45 4.26
C THR A 555 -2.02 31.99 5.25
N LEU A 556 -1.55 33.23 5.07
CA LEU A 556 -0.59 33.87 5.97
C LEU A 556 -1.21 34.15 7.35
N ASP A 557 -2.47 34.59 7.42
CA ASP A 557 -3.15 34.86 8.68
C ASP A 557 -3.34 33.59 9.51
N ARG A 558 -3.72 32.48 8.87
CA ARG A 558 -3.74 31.17 9.52
C ARG A 558 -2.35 30.73 9.96
N LEU A 559 -1.33 30.96 9.14
CA LEU A 559 0.05 30.61 9.47
C LEU A 559 0.53 31.37 10.71
N VAL A 560 0.35 32.69 10.75
CA VAL A 560 0.64 33.55 11.91
C VAL A 560 -0.07 33.05 13.16
N ALA A 561 -1.39 32.82 13.08
CA ALA A 561 -2.17 32.33 14.21
C ALA A 561 -1.73 30.94 14.70
N ALA A 562 -1.21 30.10 13.80
CA ALA A 562 -0.73 28.77 14.11
C ALA A 562 0.70 28.75 14.69
N THR A 563 1.52 29.78 14.43
CA THR A 563 2.97 29.75 14.75
C THR A 563 3.49 30.86 15.65
N GLN A 564 2.72 31.91 15.94
CA GLN A 564 3.20 33.11 16.63
C GLN A 564 3.93 32.89 17.97
N HIS A 565 3.65 31.79 18.68
CA HIS A 565 4.31 31.47 19.95
C HIS A 565 5.32 30.33 19.81
N ASP A 566 4.92 29.20 19.22
CA ASP A 566 5.80 28.03 19.10
C ASP A 566 6.92 28.22 18.06
N HIS A 567 6.68 29.02 17.01
CA HIS A 567 7.64 29.29 15.92
C HIS A 567 7.56 30.77 15.45
N PRO A 568 8.00 31.74 16.28
CA PRO A 568 7.84 33.16 15.99
C PRO A 568 8.50 33.59 14.68
N VAL A 569 9.63 32.98 14.31
CA VAL A 569 10.31 33.21 13.03
C VAL A 569 9.39 33.03 11.82
N ILE A 570 8.52 32.01 11.84
CA ILE A 570 7.55 31.78 10.76
C ILE A 570 6.46 32.85 10.77
N ALA A 571 5.97 33.23 11.95
CA ALA A 571 4.93 34.24 12.07
C ALA A 571 5.42 35.63 11.62
N ASP A 572 6.65 36.00 11.98
CA ASP A 572 7.25 37.28 11.60
C ASP A 572 7.47 37.36 10.09
N LEU A 573 8.05 36.31 9.49
CA LEU A 573 8.19 36.22 8.03
C LEU A 573 6.84 36.25 7.32
N ALA A 574 5.82 35.57 7.85
CA ALA A 574 4.48 35.60 7.27
C ALA A 574 3.83 36.99 7.31
N ARG A 575 4.02 37.74 8.41
CA ARG A 575 3.58 39.14 8.51
C ARG A 575 4.33 40.03 7.52
N GLU A 576 5.64 39.82 7.37
CA GLU A 576 6.46 40.56 6.41
C GLU A 576 6.02 40.29 4.96
N VAL A 577 5.76 39.03 4.60
CA VAL A 577 5.23 38.67 3.28
C VAL A 577 3.89 39.34 3.05
N ARG A 578 2.99 39.30 4.04
CA ARG A 578 1.69 39.96 3.93
C ARG A 578 1.85 41.46 3.69
N PHE A 579 2.73 42.12 4.44
CA PHE A 579 2.99 43.55 4.26
C PHE A 579 3.55 43.85 2.86
N GLU A 580 4.63 43.18 2.46
CA GLU A 580 5.31 43.49 1.19
C GLU A 580 4.50 43.08 -0.05
N ALA A 581 3.81 41.95 -0.02
CA ALA A 581 3.07 41.43 -1.18
C ALA A 581 1.65 41.99 -1.31
N ILE A 582 1.03 42.45 -0.21
CA ILE A 582 -0.40 42.82 -0.20
C ILE A 582 -0.60 44.26 0.27
N ASP A 583 -0.16 44.57 1.49
CA ASP A 583 -0.53 45.85 2.12
C ASP A 583 0.24 47.03 1.50
N ARG A 584 1.54 46.86 1.23
CA ARG A 584 2.42 47.89 0.66
C ARG A 584 2.01 48.33 -0.75
N PRO A 585 1.71 47.44 -1.72
CA PRO A 585 1.22 47.85 -3.03
C PRO A 585 -0.08 48.66 -2.99
N ILE A 586 -0.99 48.34 -2.06
CA ILE A 586 -2.24 49.08 -1.86
C ILE A 586 -1.95 50.48 -1.33
N VAL A 587 -1.09 50.59 -0.31
CA VAL A 587 -0.67 51.87 0.27
C VAL A 587 0.07 52.73 -0.77
N ASP A 588 0.97 52.14 -1.55
CA ASP A 588 1.73 52.84 -2.59
C ASP A 588 0.85 53.26 -3.78
N ALA A 589 -0.19 52.50 -4.12
CA ALA A 589 -1.20 52.91 -5.10
C ALA A 589 -2.03 54.10 -4.59
N ALA A 590 -2.60 54.00 -3.39
CA ALA A 590 -3.36 55.09 -2.79
C ALA A 590 -2.52 56.38 -2.65
N ARG A 591 -1.23 56.23 -2.29
CA ARG A 591 -0.29 57.35 -2.22
C ARG A 591 -0.03 57.97 -3.59
N ARG A 592 0.10 57.17 -4.66
CA ARG A 592 0.26 57.67 -6.03
C ARG A 592 -0.98 58.41 -6.51
N ASP A 593 -2.17 57.87 -6.27
CA ASP A 593 -3.44 58.51 -6.67
C ASP A 593 -3.60 59.89 -6.02
N VAL A 594 -3.27 60.01 -4.72
CA VAL A 594 -3.28 61.30 -4.01
C VAL A 594 -2.26 62.28 -4.61
N LEU A 595 -1.04 61.81 -4.94
CA LEU A 595 -0.01 62.66 -5.55
C LEU A 595 -0.37 63.10 -6.97
N GLU A 596 -0.96 62.23 -7.78
CA GLU A 596 -1.42 62.55 -9.13
C GLU A 596 -2.58 63.55 -9.09
N MET A 597 -3.52 63.39 -8.17
CA MET A 597 -4.60 64.34 -7.94
C MET A 597 -4.05 65.71 -7.54
N ALA A 598 -3.10 65.75 -6.59
CA ALA A 598 -2.44 66.99 -6.18
C ALA A 598 -1.70 67.67 -7.35
N LEU A 599 -0.97 66.91 -8.17
CA LEU A 599 -0.29 67.43 -9.35
C LEU A 599 -1.27 67.98 -10.38
N ALA A 600 -2.39 67.31 -10.63
CA ALA A 600 -3.43 67.80 -11.54
C ALA A 600 -4.03 69.13 -11.06
N HIS A 601 -4.25 69.30 -9.75
CA HIS A 601 -4.72 70.57 -9.20
C HIS A 601 -3.65 71.68 -9.31
N LEU A 602 -2.37 71.36 -9.08
CA LEU A 602 -1.27 72.31 -9.27
C LEU A 602 -1.12 72.72 -10.75
N ASP A 603 -1.22 71.79 -11.69
CA ASP A 603 -1.18 72.07 -13.13
C ASP A 603 -2.38 72.90 -13.58
N GLY A 604 -3.56 72.68 -12.98
CA GLY A 604 -4.75 73.52 -13.16
C GLY A 604 -4.50 74.97 -12.75
N LEU A 605 -3.90 75.18 -11.57
CA LEU A 605 -3.51 76.51 -11.07
C LEU A 605 -2.49 77.21 -11.98
N VAL A 606 -1.48 76.50 -12.46
CA VAL A 606 -0.44 77.06 -13.35
C VAL A 606 -1.03 77.41 -14.72
N ALA A 607 -1.91 76.57 -15.26
CA ALA A 607 -2.53 76.77 -16.56
C ALA A 607 -3.73 77.74 -16.55
N GLY A 608 -4.15 78.22 -15.38
CA GLY A 608 -5.34 79.08 -15.24
C GLY A 608 -6.65 78.37 -15.60
N ARG A 609 -6.70 77.04 -15.45
CA ARG A 609 -7.90 76.22 -15.71
C ARG A 609 -8.66 76.04 -14.40
N GLY A 610 -9.96 76.35 -14.37
CA GLY A 610 -10.84 76.20 -13.19
C GLY A 610 -10.79 77.38 -12.21
N GLU A 611 -11.57 77.30 -11.12
CA GLU A 611 -11.57 78.30 -10.05
C GLU A 611 -10.41 78.07 -9.07
N ARG A 612 -9.65 79.13 -8.78
CA ARG A 612 -8.46 79.06 -7.91
C ARG A 612 -8.77 78.58 -6.49
N SER A 613 -9.94 78.95 -5.94
CA SER A 613 -10.40 78.52 -4.61
C SER A 613 -10.58 77.00 -4.55
N GLU A 614 -11.23 76.41 -5.56
CA GLU A 614 -11.48 74.97 -5.61
C GLU A 614 -10.19 74.14 -5.65
N HIS A 615 -9.20 74.60 -6.43
CA HIS A 615 -7.88 73.94 -6.48
C HIS A 615 -7.11 74.05 -5.16
N LEU A 616 -7.24 75.16 -4.42
CA LEU A 616 -6.57 75.34 -3.13
C LEU A 616 -7.25 74.49 -2.04
N ASP A 617 -8.58 74.46 -2.02
CA ASP A 617 -9.34 73.66 -1.05
C ASP A 617 -9.07 72.16 -1.24
N ALA A 618 -8.98 71.69 -2.49
CA ALA A 618 -8.67 70.30 -2.82
C ALA A 618 -7.21 69.87 -2.51
N LEU A 619 -6.27 70.80 -2.39
CA LEU A 619 -4.88 70.51 -1.99
C LEU A 619 -4.67 70.50 -0.47
N ILE A 620 -5.59 71.12 0.28
CA ILE A 620 -5.55 71.22 1.74
C ILE A 620 -6.32 70.07 2.41
N ALA A 621 -7.39 69.60 1.76
CA ALA A 621 -8.13 68.40 2.13
C ALA A 621 -7.29 67.13 1.92
#